data_AF-A0A9D9H1D6-F1
#
_entry.id   AF-A0A9D9H1D6-F1
#
_cell.length_a   1.000
_cell.length_b   1.000
_cell.length_c   1.000
_cell.angle_alpha   90.00
_cell.angle_beta   90.00
_cell.angle_gamma   90.00
#
_symmetry.space_group_name_H-M   'P 1'
#
loop_
_entity.id
_entity.type
_entity.pdbx_description
1 polymer ?
#
loop_
_entity_poly.entity_id
_entity_poly.type
_entity_poly.pdbx_seq_one_letter_code
_entity_poly.pdbx_strand_id
1 'polypeptide(L)'
;MKNIRNLFCMTGVLSVLALASVACTGERDTPEPPETDLRANITIKELIGRYKGQAFAAIDTALYIEGVVTANDISGNIYKKIFLQDSTAGIDIEIEMTNNHQKYPIGQRLVIDLKGLAYGEYNGQPQIGDQGENVTERIYEPVCDEHFHRQGYASELNVPEPLNLTINTVNFIGARDYLGMYIRMDSVKFDSAGCIYVDQAAAATSGNAMNRLIRDKYNNTLAVRISAYALFAPDTIPYGYGSIQGILGIYRDELQFFPRMQSDMIGFSEEPLD
;
A
#
# COMPACT_ATOMS: atom_id res chain seq x y z
N MET A 1 -9.98 72.02 -57.12
CA MET A 1 -10.42 72.91 -56.02
C MET A 1 -9.90 72.34 -54.72
N LYS A 2 -9.19 73.17 -53.97
CA LYS A 2 -8.46 72.85 -52.73
C LYS A 2 -9.40 72.24 -51.68
N ASN A 3 -8.89 71.27 -50.93
CA ASN A 3 -9.03 71.26 -49.46
C ASN A 3 -7.95 70.38 -48.84
N ILE A 4 -6.86 71.05 -48.47
CA ILE A 4 -5.87 70.62 -47.48
C ILE A 4 -6.48 70.86 -46.10
N ARG A 5 -6.38 69.88 -45.20
CA ARG A 5 -6.45 70.13 -43.75
C ARG A 5 -5.51 69.18 -43.01
N ASN A 6 -4.32 69.71 -42.70
CA ASN A 6 -3.56 69.67 -41.45
C ASN A 6 -3.73 68.43 -40.55
N LEU A 7 -2.67 67.65 -40.35
CA LEU A 7 -1.62 67.85 -39.32
C LEU A 7 -2.06 67.29 -37.96
N PHE A 8 -1.51 66.13 -37.58
CA PHE A 8 -1.08 65.88 -36.20
C PHE A 8 -0.04 64.76 -36.16
N CYS A 9 1.19 65.15 -35.80
CA CYS A 9 2.27 64.26 -35.36
C CYS A 9 1.84 63.51 -34.11
N MET A 10 2.04 62.20 -34.09
CA MET A 10 2.30 61.49 -32.83
C MET A 10 3.19 60.28 -33.13
N THR A 11 4.49 60.49 -33.03
CA THR A 11 5.50 59.45 -32.95
C THR A 11 5.36 58.74 -31.60
N GLY A 12 4.70 57.59 -31.59
CA GLY A 12 4.69 56.68 -30.44
C GLY A 12 5.99 55.87 -30.40
N VAL A 13 6.89 56.24 -29.50
CA VAL A 13 8.08 55.46 -29.15
C VAL A 13 7.61 54.22 -28.39
N LEU A 14 7.75 53.04 -29.01
CA LEU A 14 7.47 51.76 -28.38
C LEU A 14 8.69 51.34 -27.56
N SER A 15 8.73 51.70 -26.28
CA SER A 15 9.74 51.20 -25.34
C SER A 15 9.44 49.75 -24.99
N VAL A 16 10.19 48.82 -25.57
CA VAL A 16 10.19 47.40 -25.19
C VAL A 16 10.89 47.27 -23.84
N LEU A 17 10.12 47.08 -22.77
CA LEU A 17 10.65 46.74 -21.45
C LEU A 17 11.01 45.26 -21.47
N ALA A 18 12.29 44.94 -21.67
CA ALA A 18 12.81 43.58 -21.53
C ALA A 18 12.81 43.21 -20.04
N LEU A 19 11.77 42.50 -19.60
CA LEU A 19 11.76 41.78 -18.33
C LEU A 19 12.78 40.64 -18.43
N ALA A 20 13.99 40.88 -17.93
CA ALA A 20 14.94 39.80 -17.65
C ALA A 20 14.35 38.95 -16.52
N SER A 21 13.73 37.83 -16.87
CA SER A 21 13.48 36.76 -15.90
C SER A 21 14.85 36.23 -15.47
N VAL A 22 15.31 36.67 -14.31
CA VAL A 22 16.34 35.96 -13.56
C VAL A 22 15.74 34.60 -13.24
N ALA A 23 16.00 33.63 -14.11
CA ALA A 23 15.81 32.24 -13.79
C ALA A 23 16.77 31.98 -12.62
N CYS A 24 16.23 31.91 -11.40
CA CYS A 24 16.93 31.30 -10.29
C CYS A 24 17.17 29.83 -10.67
N THR A 25 18.27 29.56 -11.36
CA THR A 25 18.89 28.24 -11.40
C THR A 25 19.55 28.01 -10.05
N GLY A 26 18.74 27.98 -8.99
CA GLY A 26 19.14 27.21 -7.82
C GLY A 26 19.02 25.77 -8.25
N GLU A 27 20.16 25.09 -8.46
CA GLU A 27 20.19 23.63 -8.39
C GLU A 27 19.44 23.27 -7.11
N ARG A 28 18.22 22.73 -7.25
CA ARG A 28 17.61 22.07 -6.11
C ARG A 28 18.49 20.86 -5.88
N ASP A 29 19.24 20.88 -4.78
CA ASP A 29 19.93 19.71 -4.26
C ASP A 29 18.88 18.62 -4.08
N THR A 30 18.71 17.77 -5.09
CA THR A 30 17.92 16.55 -4.95
C THR A 30 18.69 15.69 -3.98
N PRO A 31 18.13 15.36 -2.80
CA PRO A 31 18.86 14.59 -1.80
C PRO A 31 19.30 13.28 -2.43
N GLU A 32 20.56 12.88 -2.23
CA GLU A 32 21.09 11.61 -2.75
C GLU A 32 20.19 10.43 -2.35
N PRO A 33 20.06 9.41 -3.20
CA PRO A 33 19.27 8.23 -2.86
C PRO A 33 19.84 7.58 -1.59
N PRO A 34 19.00 7.10 -0.66
CA PRO A 34 19.49 6.37 0.50
C PRO A 34 20.17 5.07 0.05
N GLU A 35 21.31 4.74 0.62
CA GLU A 35 22.01 3.49 0.34
C GLU A 35 22.45 2.81 1.64
N THR A 36 22.45 1.48 1.65
CA THR A 36 22.99 0.64 2.70
C THR A 36 23.92 -0.41 2.10
N ASP A 37 24.89 -0.89 2.88
CA ASP A 37 25.75 -2.02 2.51
C ASP A 37 25.14 -3.38 2.90
N LEU A 38 24.05 -3.39 3.69
CA LEU A 38 23.37 -4.61 4.10
C LEU A 38 22.67 -5.27 2.89
N ARG A 39 22.70 -6.60 2.84
CA ARG A 39 22.09 -7.40 1.77
C ARG A 39 21.28 -8.53 2.37
N ALA A 40 20.16 -8.85 1.73
CA ALA A 40 19.36 -10.00 2.12
C ALA A 40 20.20 -11.28 2.12
N ASN A 41 20.07 -12.06 3.19
CA ASN A 41 20.69 -13.39 3.30
C ASN A 41 19.65 -14.51 3.49
N ILE A 42 18.37 -14.14 3.52
CA ILE A 42 17.23 -15.05 3.52
C ILE A 42 16.10 -14.39 2.73
N THR A 43 15.35 -15.18 1.96
CA THR A 43 14.13 -14.68 1.31
C THR A 43 12.97 -14.62 2.30
N ILE A 44 11.94 -13.82 2.02
CA ILE A 44 10.75 -13.74 2.88
C ILE A 44 10.07 -15.12 2.99
N LYS A 45 10.03 -15.89 1.89
CA LYS A 45 9.46 -17.25 1.91
C LYS A 45 10.26 -18.20 2.79
N GLU A 46 11.59 -18.17 2.72
CA GLU A 46 12.44 -19.00 3.58
C GLU A 46 12.32 -18.61 5.05
N LEU A 47 12.18 -17.31 5.35
CA LEU A 47 11.95 -16.81 6.71
C LEU A 47 10.64 -17.36 7.28
N ILE A 48 9.53 -17.23 6.54
CA ILE A 48 8.22 -17.79 6.92
C ILE A 48 8.32 -19.31 7.08
N GLY A 49 9.01 -19.99 6.17
CA GLY A 49 9.24 -21.43 6.24
C GLY A 49 10.03 -21.88 7.48
N ARG A 50 11.04 -21.11 7.88
CA ARG A 50 11.89 -21.36 9.05
C ARG A 50 11.10 -21.30 10.37
N TYR A 51 10.14 -20.38 10.46
CA TYR A 51 9.34 -20.18 11.67
C TYR A 51 7.92 -20.75 11.59
N LYS A 52 7.63 -21.54 10.54
CA LYS A 52 6.32 -22.13 10.31
C LYS A 52 5.79 -22.88 11.54
N GLY A 53 4.56 -22.56 11.95
CA GLY A 53 3.88 -23.18 13.09
C GLY A 53 4.27 -22.63 14.45
N GLN A 54 5.16 -21.62 14.51
CA GLN A 54 5.48 -20.91 15.73
C GLN A 54 4.57 -19.67 15.85
N ALA A 55 3.87 -19.54 16.97
CA ALA A 55 3.07 -18.35 17.26
C ALA A 55 3.95 -17.11 17.52
N PHE A 56 5.17 -17.35 18.04
CA PHE A 56 6.17 -16.35 18.34
C PHE A 56 7.57 -16.98 18.28
N ALA A 57 8.54 -16.25 17.75
CA ALA A 57 9.96 -16.58 17.83
C ALA A 57 10.83 -15.31 17.82
N ALA A 58 11.64 -15.14 18.86
CA ALA A 58 12.70 -14.13 18.84
C ALA A 58 13.75 -14.49 17.78
N ILE A 59 14.23 -13.48 17.05
CA ILE A 59 15.25 -13.64 16.02
C ILE A 59 16.57 -13.12 16.59
N ASP A 60 17.45 -14.02 17.02
CA ASP A 60 18.75 -13.72 17.65
C ASP A 60 19.94 -13.84 16.69
N THR A 61 19.67 -14.26 15.45
CA THR A 61 20.67 -14.40 14.38
C THR A 61 20.63 -13.24 13.40
N ALA A 62 21.78 -12.93 12.79
CA ALA A 62 21.91 -11.88 11.79
C ALA A 62 21.23 -12.31 10.48
N LEU A 63 19.92 -12.09 10.40
CA LEU A 63 19.10 -12.33 9.22
C LEU A 63 18.67 -11.00 8.63
N TYR A 64 18.75 -10.91 7.30
CA TYR A 64 18.36 -9.74 6.55
C TYR A 64 17.38 -10.17 5.46
N ILE A 65 16.23 -9.51 5.40
CA ILE A 65 15.31 -9.59 4.26
C ILE A 65 15.38 -8.28 3.48
N GLU A 66 15.21 -8.36 2.17
CA GLU A 66 15.07 -7.21 1.29
C GLU A 66 13.78 -7.34 0.51
N GLY A 67 12.99 -6.27 0.46
CA GLY A 67 11.76 -6.24 -0.32
C GLY A 67 11.31 -4.83 -0.62
N VAL A 68 10.17 -4.73 -1.28
CA VAL A 68 9.51 -3.47 -1.65
C VAL A 68 8.26 -3.30 -0.82
N VAL A 69 8.06 -2.08 -0.31
CA VAL A 69 6.82 -1.70 0.37
C VAL A 69 5.68 -1.69 -0.65
N THR A 70 4.72 -2.59 -0.51
CA THR A 70 3.57 -2.73 -1.44
C THR A 70 2.31 -2.05 -0.91
N ALA A 71 2.20 -1.88 0.40
CA ALA A 71 1.10 -1.19 1.04
C ALA A 71 1.49 -0.60 2.41
N ASN A 72 0.85 0.50 2.77
CA ASN A 72 1.12 1.28 3.98
C ASN A 72 -0.16 2.03 4.41
N ASP A 73 -0.06 2.92 5.40
CA ASP A 73 -1.23 3.59 5.97
C ASP A 73 -1.78 4.81 5.20
N ILE A 74 -1.30 5.10 3.99
CA ILE A 74 -1.61 6.35 3.25
C ILE A 74 -3.11 6.61 3.07
N SER A 75 -3.91 5.55 2.92
CA SER A 75 -5.36 5.65 2.75
C SER A 75 -6.14 5.44 4.04
N GLY A 76 -5.50 5.08 5.15
CA GLY A 76 -6.16 4.69 6.40
C GLY A 76 -6.80 3.29 6.41
N ASN A 77 -6.75 2.52 5.31
CA ASN A 77 -7.25 1.14 5.33
C ASN A 77 -6.32 0.17 6.08
N ILE A 78 -5.03 0.47 6.09
CA ILE A 78 -3.99 -0.28 6.79
C ILE A 78 -3.54 0.58 7.96
N TYR A 79 -3.42 -0.03 9.14
CA TYR A 79 -3.14 0.68 10.38
C TYR A 79 -1.89 0.14 11.05
N LYS A 80 -0.91 1.03 11.29
CA LYS A 80 0.30 0.72 12.08
C LYS A 80 1.07 -0.51 11.59
N LYS A 81 1.15 -0.63 10.27
CA LYS A 81 1.97 -1.62 9.58
C LYS A 81 2.27 -1.20 8.16
N ILE A 82 3.26 -1.86 7.58
CA ILE A 82 3.54 -1.88 6.15
C ILE A 82 3.57 -3.33 5.68
N PHE A 83 3.30 -3.55 4.39
CA PHE A 83 3.49 -4.83 3.74
C PHE A 83 4.75 -4.79 2.90
N LEU A 84 5.66 -5.72 3.15
CA LEU A 84 6.92 -5.86 2.43
C LEU A 84 6.83 -7.11 1.55
N GLN A 85 7.24 -6.99 0.28
CA GLN A 85 7.23 -8.10 -0.66
C GLN A 85 8.55 -8.21 -1.40
N ASP A 86 9.08 -9.42 -1.46
CA ASP A 86 10.20 -9.79 -2.34
C ASP A 86 9.69 -10.64 -3.50
N SER A 87 10.59 -11.23 -4.29
CA SER A 87 10.20 -12.09 -5.43
C SER A 87 9.56 -13.43 -5.02
N THR A 88 9.54 -13.76 -3.73
CA THR A 88 9.19 -15.08 -3.20
C THR A 88 7.92 -15.10 -2.35
N ALA A 89 7.67 -14.04 -1.56
CA ALA A 89 6.52 -13.91 -0.66
C ALA A 89 6.33 -12.47 -0.19
N GLY A 90 5.18 -12.20 0.43
CA GLY A 90 4.90 -10.98 1.18
C GLY A 90 4.90 -11.25 2.69
N ILE A 91 5.07 -10.20 3.50
CA ILE A 91 4.99 -10.28 4.95
C ILE A 91 4.53 -8.94 5.56
N ASP A 92 3.79 -9.03 6.66
CA ASP A 92 3.38 -7.87 7.45
C ASP A 92 4.55 -7.42 8.33
N ILE A 93 4.83 -6.12 8.37
CA ILE A 93 5.78 -5.51 9.30
C ILE A 93 4.98 -4.59 10.22
N GLU A 94 4.79 -5.01 11.46
CA GLU A 94 4.00 -4.32 12.48
C GLU A 94 4.82 -3.20 13.13
N ILE A 95 4.38 -1.94 12.96
CA ILE A 95 5.15 -0.75 13.40
C ILE A 95 4.26 0.21 14.19
N GLU A 96 4.75 0.73 15.31
CA GLU A 96 4.02 1.63 16.20
C GLU A 96 4.14 3.07 15.71
N MET A 97 3.65 3.31 14.48
CA MET A 97 3.74 4.58 13.78
C MET A 97 2.50 4.83 12.93
N THR A 98 1.93 6.02 13.08
CA THR A 98 0.94 6.58 12.16
C THR A 98 1.61 7.50 11.15
N ASN A 99 1.01 7.66 9.96
CA ASN A 99 1.61 8.31 8.81
C ASN A 99 2.91 7.63 8.35
N ASN A 100 2.98 6.32 8.52
CA ASN A 100 4.16 5.55 8.15
C ASN A 100 4.46 5.60 6.65
N HIS A 101 3.46 5.91 5.81
CA HIS A 101 3.64 6.16 4.38
C HIS A 101 4.61 7.30 4.06
N GLN A 102 4.83 8.26 4.98
CA GLN A 102 5.79 9.34 4.77
C GLN A 102 7.24 8.84 4.87
N LYS A 103 7.49 7.85 5.74
CA LYS A 103 8.82 7.26 5.95
C LYS A 103 9.07 6.08 5.02
N TYR A 104 8.03 5.29 4.78
CA TYR A 104 8.01 4.07 3.99
C TYR A 104 6.91 4.15 2.91
N PRO A 105 7.08 5.03 1.89
CA PRO A 105 6.13 5.12 0.78
C PRO A 105 6.09 3.82 -0.04
N ILE A 106 4.98 3.60 -0.76
CA ILE A 106 4.86 2.48 -1.70
C ILE A 106 6.01 2.57 -2.72
N GLY A 107 6.60 1.42 -3.05
CA GLY A 107 7.75 1.35 -3.95
C GLY A 107 9.09 1.64 -3.28
N GLN A 108 9.14 1.92 -1.97
CA GLN A 108 10.40 1.98 -1.23
C GLN A 108 10.98 0.58 -1.08
N ARG A 109 12.24 0.38 -1.51
CA ARG A 109 13.00 -0.82 -1.13
C ARG A 109 13.54 -0.67 0.29
N LEU A 110 13.39 -1.71 1.09
CA LEU A 110 13.90 -1.79 2.46
C LEU A 110 14.72 -3.08 2.63
N VAL A 111 15.89 -2.95 3.22
CA VAL A 111 16.62 -4.05 3.84
C VAL A 111 16.34 -3.98 5.34
N ILE A 112 15.74 -5.01 5.92
CA ILE A 112 15.40 -5.06 7.35
C ILE A 112 16.39 -6.00 8.06
N ASP A 113 17.13 -5.48 9.04
CA ASP A 113 17.86 -6.29 10.02
C ASP A 113 16.86 -6.92 10.99
N LEU A 114 16.77 -8.25 10.99
CA LEU A 114 15.82 -8.96 11.83
C LEU A 114 16.39 -9.30 13.21
N LYS A 115 17.70 -9.14 13.44
CA LYS A 115 18.33 -9.53 14.71
C LYS A 115 17.88 -8.60 15.84
N GLY A 116 17.15 -9.13 16.81
CA GLY A 116 16.56 -8.35 17.90
C GLY A 116 15.08 -8.06 17.69
N LEU A 117 14.52 -8.39 16.52
CA LEU A 117 13.08 -8.40 16.26
C LEU A 117 12.50 -9.80 16.55
N ALA A 118 11.21 -9.96 16.33
CA ALA A 118 10.48 -11.22 16.45
C ALA A 118 9.71 -11.56 15.18
N TYR A 119 9.68 -12.84 14.84
CA TYR A 119 8.64 -13.42 14.01
C TYR A 119 7.41 -13.73 14.87
N GLY A 120 6.22 -13.54 14.32
CA GLY A 120 4.96 -13.96 14.92
C GLY A 120 3.95 -14.46 13.91
N GLU A 121 2.93 -15.14 14.43
CA GLU A 121 1.73 -15.50 13.66
C GLU A 121 0.48 -15.00 14.40
N TYR A 122 -0.07 -13.87 13.95
CA TYR A 122 -1.28 -13.31 14.55
C TYR A 122 -2.52 -13.83 13.84
N ASN A 123 -3.28 -14.72 14.49
CA ASN A 123 -4.48 -15.34 13.92
C ASN A 123 -4.21 -15.88 12.50
N GLY A 124 -3.11 -16.59 12.30
CA GLY A 124 -2.76 -17.16 11.00
C GLY A 124 -1.94 -16.25 10.07
N GLN A 125 -1.84 -14.95 10.36
CA GLN A 125 -1.06 -14.00 9.55
C GLN A 125 0.42 -13.98 9.98
N PRO A 126 1.38 -14.37 9.14
CA PRO A 126 2.81 -14.20 9.39
C PRO A 126 3.19 -12.72 9.47
N GLN A 127 3.98 -12.35 10.46
CA GLN A 127 4.38 -10.96 10.68
C GLN A 127 5.76 -10.84 11.34
N ILE A 128 6.42 -9.71 11.11
CA ILE A 128 7.58 -9.26 11.86
C ILE A 128 7.16 -8.11 12.76
N GLY A 129 7.64 -8.13 14.01
CA GLY A 129 7.44 -7.06 14.96
C GLY A 129 8.52 -7.02 16.02
N ASP A 130 8.28 -6.28 17.10
CA ASP A 130 9.18 -6.19 18.24
C ASP A 130 9.03 -7.40 19.18
N GLN A 131 10.03 -7.63 20.02
CA GLN A 131 10.01 -8.68 21.02
C GLN A 131 9.19 -8.27 22.24
N GLY A 132 8.01 -8.86 22.42
CA GLY A 132 7.24 -8.82 23.67
C GLY A 132 7.46 -10.06 24.54
N GLU A 133 6.68 -10.20 25.61
CA GLU A 133 6.69 -11.39 26.47
C GLU A 133 5.98 -12.58 25.77
N ASN A 134 6.74 -13.31 24.94
CA ASN A 134 6.25 -14.42 24.09
C ASN A 134 5.17 -14.00 23.07
N VAL A 135 5.15 -12.73 22.71
CA VAL A 135 4.26 -12.16 21.70
C VAL A 135 5.04 -11.20 20.82
N THR A 136 4.57 -11.02 19.59
CA THR A 136 5.10 -10.01 18.69
C THR A 136 4.37 -8.70 18.94
N GLU A 137 5.10 -7.67 19.34
CA GLU A 137 4.59 -6.31 19.50
C GLU A 137 4.88 -5.46 18.27
N ARG A 138 4.37 -4.23 18.24
CA ARG A 138 4.68 -3.29 17.16
C ARG A 138 6.04 -2.63 17.41
N ILE A 139 6.82 -2.51 16.34
CA ILE A 139 8.17 -1.92 16.38
C ILE A 139 8.04 -0.41 16.55
N TYR A 140 8.55 0.13 17.65
CA TYR A 140 8.58 1.58 17.86
C TYR A 140 9.51 2.28 16.86
N GLU A 141 9.21 3.55 16.56
CA GLU A 141 9.95 4.31 15.54
C GLU A 141 11.49 4.29 15.72
N PRO A 142 12.07 4.47 16.92
CA PRO A 142 13.52 4.41 17.09
C PRO A 142 14.11 3.04 16.72
N VAL A 143 13.40 1.95 17.02
CA VAL A 143 13.81 0.59 16.65
C VAL A 143 13.69 0.43 15.13
N CYS A 144 12.66 1.00 14.50
CA CYS A 144 12.60 1.03 13.03
C CYS A 144 13.82 1.75 12.43
N ASP A 145 14.26 2.87 13.00
CA ASP A 145 15.43 3.63 12.51
C ASP A 145 16.74 2.84 12.60
N GLU A 146 16.86 1.97 13.60
CA GLU A 146 18.02 1.09 13.76
C GLU A 146 18.01 -0.10 12.78
N HIS A 147 16.82 -0.61 12.44
CA HIS A 147 16.67 -1.87 11.71
C HIS A 147 16.30 -1.71 10.23
N PHE A 148 15.66 -0.61 9.83
CA PHE A 148 15.04 -0.48 8.49
C PHE A 148 15.88 0.42 7.61
N HIS A 149 16.60 -0.18 6.68
CA HIS A 149 17.53 0.53 5.82
C HIS A 149 16.93 0.73 4.42
N ARG A 150 16.69 1.98 4.03
CA ARG A 150 16.19 2.32 2.68
C ARG A 150 17.27 2.11 1.62
N GLN A 151 16.89 1.55 0.47
CA GLN A 151 17.78 1.31 -0.66
C GLN A 151 17.24 1.94 -1.95
N GLY A 152 17.84 3.06 -2.36
CA GLY A 152 17.40 3.88 -3.49
C GLY A 152 16.12 4.68 -3.19
N TYR A 153 15.72 5.50 -4.16
CA TYR A 153 14.45 6.22 -4.10
C TYR A 153 13.25 5.26 -4.20
N ALA A 154 12.19 5.61 -3.48
CA ALA A 154 10.87 5.04 -3.73
C ALA A 154 10.40 5.41 -5.15
N SER A 155 9.78 4.45 -5.82
CA SER A 155 9.25 4.62 -7.17
C SER A 155 8.14 3.61 -7.41
N GLU A 156 7.08 4.02 -8.10
CA GLU A 156 6.05 3.11 -8.59
C GLU A 156 6.64 1.99 -9.47
N LEU A 157 7.75 2.26 -10.17
CA LEU A 157 8.45 1.25 -10.98
C LEU A 157 9.11 0.14 -10.15
N ASN A 158 9.30 0.36 -8.84
CA ASN A 158 9.81 -0.67 -7.95
C ASN A 158 8.71 -1.61 -7.48
N VAL A 159 7.44 -1.18 -7.52
CA VAL A 159 6.31 -1.98 -7.05
C VAL A 159 6.18 -3.22 -7.94
N PRO A 160 6.15 -4.44 -7.38
CA PRO A 160 5.94 -5.63 -8.19
C PRO A 160 4.57 -5.58 -8.86
N GLU A 161 4.49 -6.09 -10.09
CA GLU A 161 3.20 -6.35 -10.74
C GLU A 161 2.34 -7.25 -9.84
N PRO A 162 1.04 -6.94 -9.66
CA PRO A 162 0.19 -7.73 -8.79
C PRO A 162 0.03 -9.15 -9.36
N LEU A 163 0.10 -10.14 -8.48
CA LEU A 163 -0.12 -11.53 -8.89
C LEU A 163 -1.60 -11.75 -9.22
N ASN A 164 -1.90 -12.11 -10.47
CA ASN A 164 -3.26 -12.41 -10.90
C ASN A 164 -3.72 -13.75 -10.31
N LEU A 165 -4.68 -13.70 -9.38
CA LEU A 165 -5.29 -14.84 -8.72
C LEU A 165 -6.81 -14.84 -8.91
N THR A 166 -7.42 -16.01 -8.74
CA THR A 166 -8.89 -16.13 -8.67
C THR A 166 -9.33 -16.38 -7.23
N ILE A 167 -10.59 -16.04 -6.91
CA ILE A 167 -11.18 -16.34 -5.60
C ILE A 167 -11.05 -17.84 -5.29
N ASN A 168 -11.30 -18.71 -6.26
CA ASN A 168 -11.15 -20.15 -6.10
C ASN A 168 -9.70 -20.57 -5.78
N THR A 169 -8.70 -19.91 -6.38
CA THR A 169 -7.29 -20.20 -6.09
C THR A 169 -6.99 -19.93 -4.62
N VAL A 170 -7.34 -18.73 -4.13
CA VAL A 170 -7.06 -18.38 -2.74
C VAL A 170 -7.90 -19.20 -1.75
N ASN A 171 -9.14 -19.56 -2.06
CA ASN A 171 -10.00 -20.31 -1.12
C ASN A 171 -9.61 -21.79 -0.96
N PHE A 172 -8.96 -22.41 -1.96
CA PHE A 172 -8.75 -23.86 -1.98
C PHE A 172 -7.30 -24.31 -2.18
N ILE A 173 -6.41 -23.47 -2.71
CA ILE A 173 -5.05 -23.86 -3.09
C ILE A 173 -4.04 -22.90 -2.46
N GLY A 174 -3.24 -23.40 -1.50
CA GLY A 174 -2.03 -22.71 -1.06
C GLY A 174 -2.24 -21.27 -0.59
N ALA A 175 -3.42 -20.92 -0.05
CA ALA A 175 -3.78 -19.56 0.35
C ALA A 175 -2.69 -18.87 1.18
N ARG A 176 -2.07 -19.66 2.06
CA ARG A 176 -1.00 -19.22 2.97
C ARG A 176 0.27 -18.79 2.24
N ASP A 177 0.51 -19.27 1.02
CA ASP A 177 1.68 -18.91 0.21
C ASP A 177 1.58 -17.50 -0.37
N TYR A 178 0.38 -16.91 -0.38
CA TYR A 178 0.10 -15.59 -0.96
C TYR A 178 -0.21 -14.52 0.10
N LEU A 179 -0.16 -14.86 1.40
CA LEU A 179 -0.41 -13.88 2.46
C LEU A 179 0.64 -12.76 2.43
N GLY A 180 0.18 -11.53 2.64
CA GLY A 180 0.99 -10.33 2.55
C GLY A 180 1.37 -9.92 1.12
N MET A 181 1.05 -10.72 0.10
CA MET A 181 1.37 -10.39 -1.29
C MET A 181 0.37 -9.41 -1.89
N TYR A 182 0.88 -8.56 -2.77
CA TYR A 182 0.11 -7.73 -3.68
C TYR A 182 -0.44 -8.57 -4.83
N ILE A 183 -1.75 -8.69 -4.88
CA ILE A 183 -2.48 -9.56 -5.80
C ILE A 183 -3.56 -8.77 -6.53
N ARG A 184 -4.04 -9.34 -7.62
CA ARG A 184 -5.15 -8.83 -8.42
C ARG A 184 -6.15 -9.95 -8.71
N MET A 185 -7.44 -9.61 -8.68
CA MET A 185 -8.52 -10.51 -9.07
C MET A 185 -9.41 -9.81 -10.11
N ASP A 186 -9.50 -10.41 -11.29
CA ASP A 186 -10.34 -9.90 -12.38
C ASP A 186 -11.73 -10.52 -12.37
N SER A 187 -12.68 -9.82 -12.99
CA SER A 187 -14.06 -10.31 -13.22
C SER A 187 -14.79 -10.69 -11.92
N VAL A 188 -14.71 -9.82 -10.93
CA VAL A 188 -15.47 -9.91 -9.67
C VAL A 188 -16.47 -8.77 -9.56
N LYS A 189 -17.54 -8.96 -8.78
CA LYS A 189 -18.52 -7.92 -8.45
C LYS A 189 -18.77 -7.87 -6.96
N PHE A 190 -19.17 -6.72 -6.41
CA PHE A 190 -19.62 -6.64 -5.04
C PHE A 190 -21.08 -7.11 -4.90
N ASP A 191 -21.37 -7.89 -3.86
CA ASP A 191 -22.73 -8.33 -3.54
C ASP A 191 -23.60 -7.16 -3.01
N SER A 192 -22.97 -6.08 -2.56
CA SER A 192 -23.60 -4.91 -1.92
C SER A 192 -23.38 -3.61 -2.70
N ALA A 193 -23.30 -3.71 -4.03
CA ALA A 193 -23.19 -2.54 -4.90
C ALA A 193 -24.31 -1.52 -4.62
N GLY A 194 -23.97 -0.23 -4.59
CA GLY A 194 -24.88 0.86 -4.22
C GLY A 194 -24.96 1.17 -2.71
N CYS A 195 -24.44 0.31 -1.84
CA CYS A 195 -24.22 0.66 -0.43
C CYS A 195 -22.91 1.43 -0.28
N ILE A 196 -22.68 2.09 0.87
CA ILE A 196 -21.35 2.62 1.22
C ILE A 196 -20.41 1.50 1.70
N TYR A 197 -19.09 1.67 1.52
CA TYR A 197 -18.11 0.68 1.97
C TYR A 197 -18.13 0.42 3.46
N VAL A 198 -18.31 1.47 4.28
CA VAL A 198 -18.37 1.35 5.73
C VAL A 198 -19.46 2.23 6.29
N ASP A 199 -20.42 1.61 6.96
CA ASP A 199 -21.32 2.30 7.88
C ASP A 199 -20.60 2.48 9.22
N GLN A 200 -20.43 3.72 9.65
CA GLN A 200 -19.63 4.07 10.83
C GLN A 200 -20.24 3.54 12.13
N ALA A 201 -21.57 3.52 12.25
CA ALA A 201 -22.25 3.02 13.45
C ALA A 201 -22.12 1.50 13.55
N ALA A 202 -22.27 0.79 12.44
CA ALA A 202 -22.06 -0.65 12.38
C ALA A 202 -20.59 -1.01 12.67
N ALA A 203 -19.64 -0.30 12.06
CA ALA A 203 -18.21 -0.54 12.24
C ALA A 203 -17.73 -0.32 13.68
N ALA A 204 -18.26 0.70 14.37
CA ALA A 204 -17.91 0.97 15.78
C ALA A 204 -18.22 -0.21 16.72
N THR A 205 -19.16 -1.08 16.34
CA THR A 205 -19.51 -2.29 17.10
C THR A 205 -18.80 -3.57 16.62
N SER A 206 -18.00 -3.47 15.54
CA SER A 206 -17.36 -4.61 14.86
C SER A 206 -15.86 -4.41 14.61
N GLY A 207 -15.19 -3.73 15.55
CA GLY A 207 -13.74 -3.54 15.52
C GLY A 207 -13.27 -2.47 14.52
N ASN A 208 -14.10 -1.45 14.27
CA ASN A 208 -13.81 -0.30 13.40
C ASN A 208 -13.48 -0.68 11.96
N ALA A 209 -14.12 -1.73 11.44
CA ALA A 209 -14.01 -2.13 10.04
C ALA A 209 -15.27 -2.87 9.62
N MET A 210 -15.52 -2.96 8.30
CA MET A 210 -16.54 -3.82 7.73
C MET A 210 -15.95 -4.73 6.67
N ASN A 211 -16.52 -5.92 6.56
CA ASN A 211 -16.26 -6.83 5.44
C ASN A 211 -17.37 -6.64 4.40
N ARG A 212 -16.98 -6.48 3.14
CA ARG A 212 -17.84 -6.51 1.96
C ARG A 212 -17.53 -7.78 1.17
N LEU A 213 -18.53 -8.41 0.57
CA LEU A 213 -18.30 -9.61 -0.22
C LEU A 213 -18.16 -9.26 -1.69
N ILE A 214 -17.07 -9.74 -2.29
CA ILE A 214 -16.97 -9.86 -3.75
C ILE A 214 -17.34 -11.27 -4.17
N ARG A 215 -17.76 -11.40 -5.42
CA ARG A 215 -18.18 -12.65 -6.02
C ARG A 215 -17.70 -12.77 -7.46
N ASP A 216 -17.19 -13.93 -7.83
CA ASP A 216 -16.86 -14.26 -9.22
C ASP A 216 -18.09 -14.81 -9.99
N LYS A 217 -17.92 -15.09 -11.29
CA LYS A 217 -19.00 -15.67 -12.11
C LYS A 217 -19.40 -17.11 -11.72
N TYR A 218 -18.62 -17.77 -10.86
CA TYR A 218 -18.84 -19.13 -10.38
C TYR A 218 -19.45 -19.17 -8.97
N ASN A 219 -19.85 -18.01 -8.42
CA ASN A 219 -20.37 -17.84 -7.07
C ASN A 219 -19.36 -18.07 -5.94
N ASN A 220 -18.06 -18.13 -6.21
CA ASN A 220 -17.07 -18.09 -5.14
C ASN A 220 -17.03 -16.67 -4.55
N THR A 221 -16.89 -16.57 -3.24
CA THR A 221 -16.84 -15.29 -2.53
C THR A 221 -15.52 -15.10 -1.78
N LEU A 222 -15.17 -13.84 -1.58
CA LEU A 222 -14.06 -13.42 -0.72
C LEU A 222 -14.47 -12.16 0.04
N ALA A 223 -14.05 -12.06 1.30
CA ALA A 223 -14.25 -10.86 2.08
C ALA A 223 -13.22 -9.78 1.70
N VAL A 224 -13.70 -8.59 1.36
CA VAL A 224 -12.93 -7.36 1.21
C VAL A 224 -13.09 -6.57 2.50
N ARG A 225 -12.00 -6.41 3.26
CA ARG A 225 -12.00 -5.75 4.57
C ARG A 225 -11.63 -4.28 4.42
N ILE A 226 -12.48 -3.42 4.97
CA ILE A 226 -12.33 -1.97 4.87
C ILE A 226 -12.47 -1.35 6.26
N SER A 227 -11.44 -0.63 6.68
CA SER A 227 -11.36 0.15 7.91
C SER A 227 -12.36 1.30 7.89
N ALA A 228 -12.97 1.58 9.03
CA ALA A 228 -13.78 2.79 9.24
C ALA A 228 -12.96 4.09 9.11
N TYR A 229 -11.64 3.99 9.23
CA TYR A 229 -10.70 5.10 9.06
C TYR A 229 -10.17 5.24 7.62
N ALA A 230 -10.56 4.35 6.71
CA ALA A 230 -10.15 4.47 5.32
C ALA A 230 -10.75 5.74 4.69
N LEU A 231 -9.97 6.48 3.92
CA LEU A 231 -10.42 7.71 3.24
C LEU A 231 -11.60 7.46 2.30
N PHE A 232 -11.69 6.25 1.75
CA PHE A 232 -12.75 5.78 0.85
C PHE A 232 -13.86 4.98 1.57
N ALA A 233 -13.81 4.89 2.90
CA ALA A 233 -14.87 4.28 3.71
C ALA A 233 -16.28 4.83 3.43
N PRO A 234 -16.49 6.15 3.22
CA PRO A 234 -17.83 6.68 2.95
C PRO A 234 -18.25 6.54 1.48
N ASP A 235 -17.37 6.08 0.59
CA ASP A 235 -17.66 5.99 -0.84
C ASP A 235 -18.68 4.89 -1.13
N THR A 236 -19.42 5.08 -2.23
CA THR A 236 -20.38 4.09 -2.71
C THR A 236 -19.65 2.92 -3.37
N ILE A 237 -20.07 1.70 -3.00
CA ILE A 237 -19.57 0.46 -3.58
C ILE A 237 -20.01 0.39 -5.03
N PRO A 238 -19.07 0.18 -5.97
CA PRO A 238 -19.37 0.25 -7.39
C PRO A 238 -20.13 -1.00 -7.86
N TYR A 239 -20.84 -0.84 -8.98
CA TYR A 239 -21.65 -1.84 -9.63
C TYR A 239 -20.87 -2.64 -10.68
N GLY A 240 -21.48 -3.73 -11.13
CA GLY A 240 -20.98 -4.51 -12.26
C GLY A 240 -19.73 -5.34 -11.94
N TYR A 241 -19.18 -5.94 -13.00
CA TYR A 241 -17.94 -6.70 -12.92
C TYR A 241 -16.76 -5.78 -13.19
N GLY A 242 -15.75 -5.84 -12.33
CA GLY A 242 -14.49 -5.14 -12.46
C GLY A 242 -13.34 -6.02 -11.98
N SER A 243 -12.24 -5.37 -11.65
CA SER A 243 -11.04 -6.01 -11.11
C SER A 243 -10.63 -5.30 -9.83
N ILE A 244 -10.19 -6.04 -8.83
CA ILE A 244 -9.62 -5.48 -7.60
C ILE A 244 -8.16 -5.84 -7.49
N GLN A 245 -7.36 -4.97 -6.88
CA GLN A 245 -5.98 -5.26 -6.49
C GLN A 245 -5.72 -4.83 -5.04
N GLY A 246 -4.71 -5.40 -4.39
CA GLY A 246 -4.51 -5.18 -2.96
C GLY A 246 -3.77 -6.33 -2.30
N ILE A 247 -3.83 -6.37 -0.98
CA ILE A 247 -3.12 -7.36 -0.19
C ILE A 247 -4.03 -8.50 0.24
N LEU A 248 -3.57 -9.74 0.09
CA LEU A 248 -4.23 -10.89 0.70
C LEU A 248 -3.76 -11.06 2.14
N GLY A 249 -4.69 -11.22 3.07
CA GLY A 249 -4.41 -11.59 4.45
C GLY A 249 -5.37 -12.65 4.96
N ILE A 250 -5.17 -13.03 6.21
CA ILE A 250 -6.01 -14.02 6.90
C ILE A 250 -6.29 -13.55 8.33
N TYR A 251 -7.46 -13.89 8.83
CA TYR A 251 -7.80 -13.78 10.25
C TYR A 251 -8.45 -15.08 10.71
N ARG A 252 -7.71 -15.85 11.51
CA ARG A 252 -7.98 -17.23 11.91
C ARG A 252 -8.02 -18.12 10.67
N ASP A 253 -9.21 -18.47 10.22
CA ASP A 253 -9.45 -19.32 9.04
C ASP A 253 -10.13 -18.55 7.90
N GLU A 254 -10.38 -17.25 8.08
CA GLU A 254 -11.06 -16.42 7.09
C GLU A 254 -10.05 -15.59 6.30
N LEU A 255 -9.99 -15.81 4.98
CA LEU A 255 -9.24 -14.95 4.08
C LEU A 255 -9.90 -13.59 3.93
N GLN A 256 -9.07 -12.57 3.91
CA GLN A 256 -9.48 -11.18 3.80
C GLN A 256 -8.62 -10.48 2.78
N PHE A 257 -9.26 -9.71 1.91
CA PHE A 257 -8.62 -8.87 0.92
C PHE A 257 -8.61 -7.42 1.39
N PHE A 258 -7.45 -6.79 1.35
CA PHE A 258 -7.23 -5.42 1.79
C PHE A 258 -6.89 -4.53 0.58
N PRO A 259 -7.86 -3.79 0.02
CA PRO A 259 -7.54 -2.76 -0.97
C PRO A 259 -6.70 -1.68 -0.31
N ARG A 260 -5.67 -1.19 -0.97
CA ARG A 260 -4.76 -0.19 -0.38
C ARG A 260 -5.35 1.21 -0.51
N MET A 261 -6.20 1.45 -1.49
CA MET A 261 -6.86 2.72 -1.80
C MET A 261 -8.04 2.52 -2.75
N GLN A 262 -8.87 3.54 -2.97
CA GLN A 262 -10.04 3.44 -3.85
C GLN A 262 -9.67 3.10 -5.31
N SER A 263 -8.55 3.60 -5.82
CA SER A 263 -8.07 3.32 -7.17
C SER A 263 -7.63 1.87 -7.38
N ASP A 264 -7.58 1.05 -6.33
CA ASP A 264 -7.42 -0.39 -6.48
C ASP A 264 -8.71 -1.09 -6.95
N MET A 265 -9.84 -0.38 -7.04
CA MET A 265 -11.08 -0.84 -7.65
C MET A 265 -11.12 -0.38 -9.12
N ILE A 266 -10.94 -1.31 -10.06
CA ILE A 266 -10.63 -1.00 -11.45
C ILE A 266 -11.73 -1.51 -12.38
N GLY A 267 -12.29 -0.62 -13.20
CA GLY A 267 -13.19 -0.98 -14.29
C GLY A 267 -14.58 -1.45 -13.84
N PHE A 268 -15.00 -1.12 -12.62
CA PHE A 268 -16.38 -1.26 -12.18
C PHE A 268 -17.25 -0.12 -12.74
N SER A 269 -18.57 -0.31 -12.74
CA SER A 269 -19.55 0.72 -13.10
C SER A 269 -19.88 1.60 -11.89
N GLU A 270 -20.01 2.90 -12.10
CA GLU A 270 -20.48 3.84 -11.05
C GLU A 270 -22.01 3.83 -10.92
N GLU A 271 -22.71 3.44 -11.98
CA GLU A 271 -24.17 3.39 -12.03
C GLU A 271 -24.69 1.94 -12.08
N PRO A 272 -25.93 1.69 -11.63
CA PRO A 272 -26.60 0.41 -11.84
C PRO A 272 -26.55 -0.03 -13.30
N LEU A 273 -26.29 -1.31 -13.54
CA LEU A 273 -26.41 -1.89 -14.88
C LEU A 273 -27.89 -2.24 -15.11
N ASP A 274 -28.46 -1.71 -16.18
CA ASP A 274 -29.82 -2.00 -16.67
C ASP A 274 -30.04 -3.49 -17.00
#